data_AF-A0A3Q9R1K4-F1
#
_entry.id   AF-A0A3Q9R1K4-F1
#
_cell.length_a   1.000
_cell.length_b   1.000
_cell.length_c   1.000
_cell.angle_alpha   90.00
_cell.angle_beta   90.00
_cell.angle_gamma   90.00
#
_symmetry.space_group_name_H-M   'P 1'
#
loop_
_entity.id
_entity.type
_entity.pdbx_description
1 polymer ?
#
loop_
_entity_poly.entity_id
_entity_poly.type
_entity_poly.pdbx_seq_one_letter_code
_entity_poly.pdbx_strand_id
1 'polypeptide(L)' 'MLGVAGVIAAAVIILILEVPYLIKKKLRRETWVFSFILLFAVGMGIAVSLQVYIPNPRNGLTTIYKPLYELLKKWME' A
#
# COMPACT_ATOMS: atom_id res chain seq x y z
N MET A 1 2.57 -1.54 -18.22
CA MET A 1 2.78 -0.07 -18.41
C MET A 1 1.50 0.73 -18.19
N LEU A 2 0.35 0.33 -18.75
CA LEU A 2 -0.94 1.02 -18.54
C LEU A 2 -1.35 1.17 -17.06
N GLY A 3 -1.13 0.15 -16.23
CA GLY A 3 -1.45 0.23 -14.79
C GLY A 3 -0.64 1.30 -14.05
N VAL A 4 0.68 1.36 -14.29
CA VAL A 4 1.56 2.41 -13.72
C VAL A 4 1.11 3.80 -14.16
N ALA A 5 0.78 3.98 -15.44
CA ALA A 5 0.28 5.25 -15.96
C ALA A 5 -1.04 5.67 -15.27
N GLY A 6 -1.96 4.72 -15.04
CA GLY A 6 -3.20 4.96 -14.31
C GLY A 6 -2.96 5.38 -12.85
N VAL A 7 -2.04 4.70 -12.14
CA VAL A 7 -1.69 5.03 -10.75
C VAL A 7 -1.10 6.44 -10.66
N ILE A 8 -0.19 6.80 -11.58
CA ILE A 8 0.42 8.14 -11.62
C ILE A 8 -0.64 9.20 -11.95
N ALA A 9 -1.51 8.96 -12.93
CA ALA A 9 -2.59 9.89 -13.29
C ALA A 9 -3.53 10.15 -12.10
N ALA A 10 -3.92 9.09 -11.38
CA ALA A 10 -4.72 9.22 -10.16
C ALA A 10 -4.00 10.04 -9.09
N ALA A 11 -2.71 9.78 -8.85
CA ALA A 11 -1.92 10.53 -7.88
C ALA A 11 -1.83 12.02 -8.21
N VAL A 12 -1.65 12.36 -9.49
CA VAL A 12 -1.63 13.76 -9.97
C VAL A 12 -2.97 14.44 -9.74
N ILE A 13 -4.09 13.77 -10.05
CA ILE A 13 -5.43 14.31 -9.80
C ILE A 13 -5.63 14.59 -8.31
N ILE A 14 -5.26 13.65 -7.43
CA ILE A 14 -5.37 13.81 -5.98
C ILE A 14 -4.50 14.99 -5.51
N LEU A 15 -3.26 15.11 -6.00
CA LEU A 15 -2.39 16.25 -5.65
C LEU A 15 -3.01 17.59 -6.06
N ILE A 16 -3.56 17.70 -7.27
CA ILE A 16 -4.17 18.93 -7.77
C ILE A 16 -5.40 19.33 -6.94
N LEU A 17 -6.17 18.38 -6.41
CA LEU A 17 -7.34 18.67 -5.58
C LEU A 17 -6.98 18.99 -4.13
N GLU A 18 -6.13 18.16 -3.50
CA GLU A 18 -5.89 18.21 -2.05
C GLU A 18 -4.78 19.21 -1.66
N VAL A 19 -3.67 19.28 -2.41
CA VAL A 19 -2.52 20.12 -2.07
C VAL A 19 -2.86 21.61 -2.01
N PRO A 20 -3.58 22.23 -2.97
CA PRO A 20 -3.92 23.64 -2.86
C PRO A 20 -4.84 23.93 -1.68
N TYR A 21 -5.72 23.00 -1.31
CA TYR A 21 -6.56 23.13 -0.12
C TYR A 21 -5.70 23.12 1.17
N LEU A 22 -4.76 22.19 1.27
CA LEU A 22 -3.85 22.06 2.42
C LEU A 22 -2.92 23.27 2.57
N ILE A 23 -2.37 23.77 1.46
CA ILE A 23 -1.52 24.98 1.44
C ILE A 23 -2.33 26.22 1.87
N LYS A 24 -3.55 26.40 1.31
CA LYS A 24 -4.42 27.54 1.64
C LYS A 24 -4.77 27.58 3.14
N LYS A 25 -4.98 26.42 3.76
CA LYS A 25 -5.26 26.33 5.20
C LYS A 25 -4.02 26.33 6.09
N LYS A 26 -2.80 26.45 5.53
CA LYS A 26 -1.52 26.42 6.25
C LYS A 26 -1.33 25.16 7.14
N LEU A 27 -1.98 24.05 6.79
CA LEU A 27 -1.97 22.81 7.57
C LEU A 27 -0.71 21.98 7.28
N ARG A 28 0.46 22.47 7.72
CA ARG A 28 1.77 21.87 7.38
C ARG A 28 1.93 20.44 7.86
N ARG A 29 1.40 20.12 9.05
CA ARG A 29 1.46 18.76 9.61
C ARG A 29 0.59 17.80 8.80
N GLU A 30 -0.54 18.28 8.29
CA GLU A 30 -1.50 17.45 7.57
C GLU A 30 -1.02 17.22 6.15
N THR A 31 -0.39 18.21 5.53
CA THR A 31 0.35 18.04 4.26
C THR A 31 1.40 16.95 4.37
N TRP A 32 2.16 16.91 5.47
CA TRP A 32 3.19 15.90 5.65
C TRP A 32 2.61 14.49 5.79
N VAL A 33 1.57 14.32 6.61
CA VAL A 33 0.86 13.04 6.76
C VAL A 33 0.23 12.60 5.44
N PHE A 34 -0.45 13.51 4.74
CA PHE A 34 -1.06 13.26 3.44
C PHE A 34 -0.01 12.81 2.41
N SER A 35 1.11 13.53 2.29
CA SER A 35 2.18 13.17 1.36
C SER A 35 2.79 11.81 1.68
N PHE A 36 2.96 11.47 2.96
CA PHE A 36 3.48 10.17 3.37
C PHE A 36 2.53 9.02 2.98
N ILE A 37 1.23 9.19 3.25
CA ILE A 37 0.20 8.20 2.88
C ILE A 37 0.09 8.07 1.36
N LEU A 38 0.09 9.19 0.63
CA LEU A 38 0.00 9.19 -0.82
C LEU A 38 1.22 8.51 -1.46
N LEU A 39 2.42 8.76 -0.93
CA LEU A 39 3.64 8.10 -1.38
C LEU A 39 3.55 6.58 -1.20
N PHE A 40 3.05 6.13 -0.05
CA PHE A 40 2.82 4.70 0.21
C PHE A 40 1.81 4.09 -0.76
N ALA A 41 0.67 4.77 -0.97
CA ALA A 41 -0.37 4.31 -1.88
C ALA A 41 0.14 4.19 -3.32
N VAL A 42 0.87 5.20 -3.80
CA VAL A 42 1.47 5.21 -5.15
C VAL A 42 2.54 4.14 -5.28
N GLY A 43 3.44 4.03 -4.30
CA GLY A 43 4.48 3.00 -4.28
C GLY A 43 3.89 1.58 -4.35
N MET A 44 2.85 1.31 -3.56
CA MET A 44 2.13 0.04 -3.61
C MET A 44 1.43 -0.17 -4.95
N GLY A 45 0.72 0.83 -5.48
CA GLY A 45 0.04 0.73 -6.77
C GLY A 45 1.00 0.43 -7.93
N ILE A 46 2.18 1.07 -7.92
CA ILE A 46 3.23 0.81 -8.91
C ILE A 46 3.79 -0.61 -8.74
N ALA A 47 4.11 -1.03 -7.51
CA ALA A 47 4.63 -2.36 -7.23
C ALA A 47 3.65 -3.47 -7.68
N VAL A 48 2.36 -3.30 -7.42
CA VAL A 48 1.30 -4.20 -7.92
C VAL A 48 1.25 -4.18 -9.46
N SER A 49 1.29 -3.01 -10.08
CA SER A 49 1.23 -2.91 -11.55
C SER A 49 2.47 -3.47 -12.25
N LEU A 50 3.62 -3.51 -11.58
CA LEU A 50 4.85 -4.11 -12.08
C LEU A 50 4.90 -5.62 -11.82
N GLN A 51 3.84 -6.21 -11.25
CA GLN A 51 3.81 -7.61 -10.83
C GLN A 51 5.00 -7.97 -9.93
N VAL A 52 5.52 -7.00 -9.18
CA VAL A 52 6.50 -7.28 -8.14
C VAL A 52 5.85 -8.27 -7.20
N TYR A 53 6.56 -9.36 -6.89
CA TYR A 53 6.08 -10.38 -5.98
C TYR A 53 6.02 -9.78 -4.57
N ILE A 54 4.94 -9.05 -4.30
CA ILE A 54 4.57 -8.63 -2.97
C ILE A 54 4.08 -9.92 -2.32
N PRO A 55 4.74 -10.42 -1.26
CA PRO A 55 4.26 -11.59 -0.56
C PRO A 55 2.83 -11.28 -0.11
N ASN A 56 1.89 -11.98 -0.75
CA ASN A 56 0.48 -11.72 -0.54
C ASN A 56 0.22 -11.86 0.97
N PRO A 57 -0.50 -10.94 1.64
CA PRO A 57 -0.76 -11.06 3.08
C PRO A 57 -1.33 -12.43 3.44
N ARG A 58 -2.11 -13.01 2.52
CA ARG A 58 -2.59 -14.39 2.57
C ARG A 58 -1.45 -15.42 2.68
N ASN A 59 -0.41 -15.32 1.85
CA ASN A 59 0.75 -16.21 1.91
C ASN A 59 1.60 -15.94 3.17
N GLY A 60 1.71 -14.67 3.60
CA GLY A 60 2.36 -14.32 4.85
C GLY A 60 1.65 -14.94 6.06
N LEU A 61 0.32 -14.86 6.09
CA LEU A 61 -0.50 -15.55 7.08
C LEU A 61 -0.25 -17.07 7.00
N THR A 62 -0.26 -17.67 5.82
CA THR A 62 0.08 -19.10 5.69
C THR A 62 1.46 -19.42 6.28
N THR A 63 2.49 -18.61 6.04
CA THR A 63 3.83 -18.83 6.61
C THR A 63 3.85 -18.75 8.14
N ILE A 64 3.06 -17.85 8.74
CA ILE A 64 2.98 -17.70 10.21
C ILE A 64 2.16 -18.83 10.84
N TYR A 65 1.03 -19.21 10.22
CA TYR A 65 0.09 -20.19 10.76
C TYR A 65 0.45 -21.64 10.43
N LYS A 66 1.25 -21.90 9.38
CA LYS A 66 1.70 -23.25 9.00
C LYS A 66 2.48 -23.98 10.10
N PRO A 67 3.47 -23.38 10.81
CA PRO A 67 4.14 -24.08 11.91
C PRO A 67 3.19 -24.41 13.06
N LEU A 68 2.22 -23.54 13.36
CA LEU A 68 1.22 -23.81 14.39
C LEU A 68 0.28 -24.96 13.99
N TYR A 69 -0.12 -25.00 12.72
CA TYR A 69 -0.93 -26.08 12.15
C TYR A 69 -0.21 -27.43 12.18
N GLU A 70 1.06 -27.48 11.80
CA GLU A 70 1.86 -28.72 11.87
C GLU A 70 2.06 -29.19 13.33
N LEU A 71 2.23 -28.26 14.29
CA LEU A 71 2.30 -28.59 15.71
C LEU A 71 0.98 -29.18 16.22
N LEU A 72 -0.15 -28.56 15.88
CA LEU A 72 -1.50 -29.05 16.24
C LEU A 72 -1.78 -30.42 15.62
N LYS A 73 -1.43 -30.59 14.34
CA LYS A 73 -1.58 -31.85 13.63
C LYS A 73 -0.77 -32.97 14.28
N LYS A 74 0.50 -32.70 14.59
CA LYS A 74 1.38 -33.63 15.30
C LYS A 74 0.91 -33.97 16.71
N TRP A 75 0.19 -33.06 17.37
CA TRP A 75 -0.37 -33.30 18.71
C TRP A 75 -1.64 -34.16 18.68
N MET A 76 -2.30 -34.25 17.52
CA MET A 76 -3.56 -34.96 17.33
C MET A 76 -3.39 -36.38 16.75
N GLU A 77 -2.20 -36.70 16.21
CA GLU A 77 -1.74 -38.06 15.86
C GLU A 77 -1.11 -38.76 17.08
#